data_AF-A0A2K5Y4Y5-F1
#
_entry.id   AF-A0A2K5Y4Y5-F1
#
_cell.length_a   1.000
_cell.length_b   1.000
_cell.length_c   1.000
_cell.angle_alpha   90.00
_cell.angle_beta   90.00
_cell.angle_gamma   90.00
#
_symmetry.space_group_name_H-M   'P 1'
#
loop_
_entity.id
_entity.type
_entity.pdbx_description
1 polymer ?
#
loop_
_entity_poly.entity_id
_entity_poly.type
_entity_poly.pdbx_seq_one_letter_code
_entity_poly.pdbx_strand_id
1 'polypeptide(L)'
;VFARMMVEQATKSVLFVCLGNICRSPIAEAVFRKLVTDQNISENWRVDSAATSGYEIGNAPDYRGQNCMKRHSICMSHVARQIIKEDFTTFDYILCMDESNLRDLNRKSNQVKTCKAKIELLGSYDPQKQLIIEDPYYGND
;
A
#
# COMPACT_ATOMS: atom_id res chain seq x y z
N VAL A 1 -22.23 -22.21 28.16
CA VAL A 1 -21.37 -23.16 27.41
C VAL A 1 -21.01 -22.48 26.08
N PHE A 2 -19.71 -22.45 25.76
CA PHE A 2 -19.04 -21.78 24.62
C PHE A 2 -18.78 -20.27 24.71
N ALA A 3 -17.80 -19.90 25.54
CA ALA A 3 -16.91 -18.81 25.19
C ALA A 3 -16.12 -19.23 23.94
N ARG A 4 -16.38 -18.59 22.80
CA ARG A 4 -15.51 -18.69 21.63
C ARG A 4 -14.15 -18.13 22.06
N MET A 5 -13.17 -19.00 22.26
CA MET A 5 -11.76 -18.59 22.24
C MET A 5 -11.52 -17.97 20.87
N MET A 6 -11.46 -16.64 20.81
CA MET A 6 -10.92 -15.94 19.66
C MET A 6 -9.44 -16.30 19.63
N VAL A 7 -9.06 -17.17 18.69
CA VAL A 7 -7.65 -17.37 18.36
C VAL A 7 -7.12 -16.00 17.96
N GLU A 8 -6.15 -15.50 18.71
CA GLU A 8 -5.40 -14.29 18.37
C GLU A 8 -4.82 -14.50 16.96
N GLN A 9 -5.45 -13.89 15.94
CA GLN A 9 -4.96 -14.02 14.57
C GLN A 9 -3.62 -13.31 14.51
N ALA A 10 -2.58 -14.00 14.05
CA ALA A 10 -1.29 -13.38 13.78
C ALA A 10 -1.49 -12.14 12.90
N THR A 11 -0.99 -11.00 13.36
CA THR A 11 -1.13 -9.70 12.68
C THR A 11 -0.55 -9.83 11.27
N LYS A 12 -1.39 -9.57 10.27
CA LYS A 12 -0.99 -9.52 8.86
C LYS A 12 -0.48 -8.13 8.51
N SER A 13 0.31 -8.03 7.46
CA SER A 13 0.94 -6.77 7.08
C SER A 13 0.98 -6.55 5.57
N VAL A 14 0.59 -5.35 5.14
CA VAL A 14 0.61 -4.93 3.73
C VAL A 14 1.24 -3.56 3.57
N LEU A 15 2.13 -3.43 2.59
CA LEU A 15 2.75 -2.19 2.16
C LEU A 15 2.34 -1.88 0.71
N PHE A 16 1.67 -0.74 0.50
CA PHE A 16 1.33 -0.28 -0.85
C PHE A 16 2.46 0.56 -1.44
N VAL A 17 2.83 0.33 -2.69
CA VAL A 17 4.00 1.00 -3.29
C VAL A 17 3.69 1.59 -4.66
N CYS A 18 4.04 2.86 -4.84
CA CYS A 18 4.13 3.49 -6.17
C CYS A 18 5.46 4.25 -6.31
N LEU A 19 5.65 4.98 -7.41
CA LEU A 19 6.90 5.68 -7.67
C LEU A 19 7.22 6.74 -6.59
N GLY A 20 6.27 7.64 -6.31
CA GLY A 20 6.48 8.83 -5.47
C GLY A 20 5.79 8.81 -4.11
N ASN A 21 4.91 7.85 -3.82
CA ASN A 21 4.15 7.78 -2.56
C ASN A 21 3.33 9.03 -2.19
N ILE A 22 2.85 9.76 -3.20
CA ILE A 22 1.95 10.91 -3.02
C ILE A 22 0.58 10.73 -3.68
N CYS A 23 0.46 9.92 -4.74
CA CYS A 23 -0.81 9.71 -5.46
C CYS A 23 -1.42 8.34 -5.15
N ARG A 24 -0.95 7.30 -5.84
CA ARG A 24 -1.60 5.97 -5.88
C ARG A 24 -1.49 5.18 -4.58
N SER A 25 -0.30 5.04 -4.00
CA SER A 25 -0.11 4.21 -2.81
C SER A 25 -0.74 4.76 -1.52
N PRO A 26 -0.75 6.09 -1.25
CA PRO A 26 -1.49 6.63 -0.11
C PRO A 26 -3.02 6.44 -0.23
N ILE A 27 -3.55 6.52 -1.46
CA ILE A 27 -4.98 6.22 -1.72
C ILE A 27 -5.27 4.76 -1.38
N ALA A 28 -4.47 3.82 -1.89
CA ALA A 28 -4.64 2.40 -1.63
C ALA A 28 -4.55 2.07 -0.12
N GLU A 29 -3.59 2.69 0.58
CA GLU A 29 -3.45 2.58 2.04
C GLU A 29 -4.71 3.04 2.77
N ALA A 30 -5.22 4.23 2.45
CA ALA A 30 -6.39 4.80 3.10
C ALA A 30 -7.67 4.00 2.82
N VAL A 31 -7.86 3.53 1.58
CA VAL A 31 -8.97 2.63 1.21
C VAL A 31 -8.89 1.32 2.00
N PHE A 32 -7.72 0.68 2.03
CA PHE A 32 -7.55 -0.59 2.75
C PHE A 32 -7.74 -0.41 4.26
N ARG A 33 -7.18 0.66 4.85
CA ARG A 33 -7.34 1.00 6.27
C ARG A 33 -8.81 1.22 6.62
N LYS A 34 -9.58 1.89 5.76
CA LYS A 34 -11.03 2.02 5.94
C LYS A 34 -11.72 0.66 5.91
N LEU A 35 -11.40 -0.20 4.93
CA LEU A 35 -12.01 -1.51 4.79
C LEU A 35 -11.81 -2.38 6.04
N VAL A 36 -10.58 -2.46 6.57
CA VAL A 36 -10.30 -3.26 7.77
C VAL A 36 -10.90 -2.68 9.04
N THR A 37 -11.00 -1.34 9.13
CA THR A 37 -11.66 -0.65 10.24
C THR A 37 -13.17 -0.92 10.22
N ASP A 38 -13.83 -0.75 9.07
CA ASP A 38 -15.28 -0.98 8.93
C ASP A 38 -15.66 -2.45 9.24
N GLN A 39 -14.73 -3.38 9.05
CA GLN A 39 -14.90 -4.81 9.37
C GLN A 39 -14.46 -5.18 10.80
N ASN A 40 -14.04 -4.23 11.63
CA ASN A 40 -13.55 -4.44 12.99
C ASN A 40 -12.36 -5.42 13.09
N ILE A 41 -11.45 -5.36 12.11
CA ILE A 41 -10.23 -6.20 12.07
C ILE A 41 -8.96 -5.38 11.91
N SER A 42 -9.00 -4.06 12.12
CA SER A 42 -7.85 -3.17 11.99
C SER A 42 -6.68 -3.55 12.90
N GLU A 43 -6.96 -4.05 14.11
CA GLU A 43 -5.93 -4.49 15.08
C GLU A 43 -5.15 -5.72 14.57
N ASN A 44 -5.72 -6.46 13.62
CA ASN A 44 -5.09 -7.63 13.00
C ASN A 44 -4.24 -7.26 11.78
N TRP A 45 -4.12 -5.97 11.43
CA TRP A 45 -3.44 -5.50 10.23
C TRP A 45 -2.48 -4.33 10.49
N ARG A 46 -1.22 -4.50 10.08
CA ARG A 46 -0.28 -3.40 9.85
C ARG A 46 -0.42 -2.92 8.40
N VAL A 47 -0.79 -1.65 8.21
CA VAL A 47 -1.06 -1.06 6.89
C VAL A 47 -0.24 0.21 6.71
N ASP A 48 0.53 0.29 5.63
CA ASP A 48 1.42 1.41 5.32
C ASP A 48 1.57 1.60 3.80
N SER A 49 2.20 2.71 3.38
CA SER A 49 2.61 2.94 2.00
C SER A 49 4.00 3.57 1.87
N ALA A 50 4.67 3.30 0.74
CA ALA A 50 6.02 3.80 0.46
C ALA A 50 6.27 4.06 -1.04
N ALA A 51 7.40 4.71 -1.32
CA ALA A 51 7.91 5.05 -2.65
C ALA A 51 9.05 4.13 -3.07
N THR A 52 9.16 3.80 -4.36
CA THR A 52 10.40 3.20 -4.90
C THR A 52 11.52 4.24 -5.03
N SER A 53 11.15 5.48 -5.35
CA SER A 53 12.05 6.64 -5.48
C SER A 53 12.20 7.42 -4.17
N GLY A 54 13.06 8.45 -4.18
CA GLY A 54 13.21 9.40 -3.08
C GLY A 54 12.72 10.81 -3.41
N TYR A 55 11.96 11.01 -4.50
CA TYR A 55 11.62 12.35 -5.00
C TYR A 55 10.77 13.16 -4.03
N GLU A 56 9.83 12.52 -3.35
CA GLU A 56 8.78 13.18 -2.58
C GLU A 56 8.88 12.93 -1.07
N ILE A 57 10.03 12.47 -0.57
CA ILE A 57 10.19 12.15 0.86
C ILE A 57 9.83 13.36 1.72
N GLY A 58 8.93 13.17 2.68
CA GLY A 58 8.45 14.23 3.58
C GLY A 58 7.22 14.99 3.09
N ASN A 59 6.81 14.82 1.83
CA ASN A 59 5.64 15.50 1.28
C ASN A 59 4.33 14.80 1.69
N ALA A 60 3.26 15.58 1.79
CA ALA A 60 1.92 15.05 1.96
C ALA A 60 1.40 14.46 0.63
N PRO A 61 0.35 13.61 0.66
CA PRO A 61 -0.32 13.14 -0.54
C PRO A 61 -0.75 14.29 -1.46
N ASP A 62 -0.74 14.06 -2.77
CA ASP A 62 -1.15 15.04 -3.78
C ASP A 62 -2.58 15.54 -3.49
N TYR A 63 -2.79 16.85 -3.60
CA TYR A 63 -4.05 17.50 -3.23
C TYR A 63 -5.24 16.98 -4.06
N ARG A 64 -5.03 16.57 -5.33
CA ARG A 64 -6.07 15.99 -6.19
C ARG A 64 -6.54 14.66 -5.62
N GLY A 65 -5.59 13.84 -5.19
CA GLY A 65 -5.85 12.60 -4.46
C GLY A 65 -6.59 12.85 -3.15
N GLN A 66 -6.16 13.84 -2.36
CA GLN A 66 -6.87 14.22 -1.13
C GLN A 66 -8.32 14.65 -1.39
N ASN A 67 -8.57 15.44 -2.43
CA ASN A 67 -9.91 15.89 -2.80
C ASN A 67 -10.79 14.73 -3.30
N CYS A 68 -10.22 13.80 -4.06
CA CYS A 68 -10.89 12.54 -4.40
C CYS A 68 -11.31 11.77 -3.15
N MET A 69 -10.38 11.54 -2.21
CA MET A 69 -10.67 10.78 -0.99
C MET A 69 -11.71 11.47 -0.09
N LYS A 70 -11.70 12.80 0.00
CA LYS A 70 -12.73 13.59 0.70
C LYS A 70 -14.12 13.39 0.10
N ARG A 71 -14.24 13.38 -1.24
CA ARG A 71 -15.53 13.12 -1.93
C ARG A 71 -16.10 11.74 -1.56
N HIS A 72 -15.23 10.76 -1.30
CA HIS A 72 -15.60 9.42 -0.85
C HIS A 72 -15.67 9.26 0.68
N SER A 73 -15.56 10.35 1.45
CA SER A 73 -15.55 10.33 2.92
C SER A 73 -14.47 9.39 3.51
N ILE A 74 -13.29 9.35 2.87
CA ILE A 74 -12.14 8.57 3.34
C ILE A 74 -11.04 9.53 3.79
N CYS A 75 -10.62 9.41 5.05
CA CYS A 75 -9.50 10.18 5.57
C CYS A 75 -8.18 9.62 5.01
N MET A 76 -7.36 10.51 4.44
CA MET A 76 -6.01 10.20 3.98
C MET A 76 -5.04 11.16 4.64
N SER A 77 -4.16 10.62 5.49
CA SER A 77 -3.10 11.34 6.16
C SER A 77 -1.85 10.48 6.11
N HIS A 78 -0.84 10.93 5.39
CA HIS A 78 0.40 10.21 5.18
C HIS A 78 1.55 11.22 5.01
N VAL A 79 2.78 10.75 5.24
CA VAL A 79 3.99 11.49 4.90
C VAL A 79 4.81 10.57 4.02
N ALA A 80 5.05 11.00 2.79
CA ALA A 80 5.73 10.18 1.80
C ALA A 80 7.10 9.71 2.32
N ARG A 81 7.36 8.41 2.20
CA ARG A 81 8.62 7.78 2.61
C ARG A 81 9.12 6.84 1.53
N GLN A 82 10.43 6.63 1.47
CA GLN A 82 11.01 5.62 0.59
C GLN A 82 10.92 4.23 1.24
N ILE A 83 10.76 3.20 0.40
CA ILE A 83 10.87 1.81 0.83
C ILE A 83 12.31 1.50 1.27
N ILE A 84 12.46 0.83 2.41
CA ILE A 84 13.75 0.42 3.00
C ILE A 84 13.91 -1.11 2.97
N LYS A 85 15.11 -1.61 3.30
CA LYS A 85 15.41 -3.04 3.24
C LYS A 85 14.54 -3.85 4.21
N GLU A 86 14.25 -3.26 5.36
CA GLU A 86 13.44 -3.81 6.44
C GLU A 86 11.97 -3.99 6.03
N ASP A 87 11.48 -3.25 5.03
CA ASP A 87 10.12 -3.44 4.53
C ASP A 87 9.96 -4.83 3.88
N PHE A 88 10.97 -5.32 3.16
CA PHE A 88 10.96 -6.64 2.51
C PHE A 88 10.98 -7.82 3.50
N THR A 89 11.46 -7.60 4.73
CA THR A 89 11.52 -8.63 5.78
C THR A 89 10.33 -8.57 6.73
N THR A 90 9.75 -7.38 6.93
CA THR A 90 8.70 -7.17 7.94
C THR A 90 7.27 -7.24 7.40
N PHE A 91 7.06 -6.97 6.10
CA PHE A 91 5.74 -7.07 5.49
C PHE A 91 5.48 -8.47 4.90
N ASP A 92 4.22 -8.91 4.97
CA ASP A 92 3.76 -10.13 4.31
C ASP A 92 3.49 -9.88 2.83
N TYR A 93 2.94 -8.71 2.51
CA TYR A 93 2.60 -8.30 1.14
C TYR A 93 3.20 -6.93 0.81
N ILE A 94 3.79 -6.82 -0.37
CA ILE A 94 4.12 -5.54 -1.00
C ILE A 94 3.32 -5.47 -2.30
N LEU A 95 2.32 -4.60 -2.33
CA LEU A 95 1.40 -4.46 -3.46
C LEU A 95 1.68 -3.17 -4.22
N CYS A 96 2.10 -3.30 -5.48
CA CYS A 96 2.52 -2.17 -6.31
C CYS A 96 1.57 -1.90 -7.48
N MET A 97 1.68 -0.71 -8.08
CA MET A 97 0.64 -0.20 -8.98
C MET A 97 0.85 -0.59 -10.45
N ASP A 98 2.11 -0.63 -10.89
CA ASP A 98 2.48 -0.85 -12.28
C ASP A 98 3.75 -1.72 -12.41
N GLU A 99 4.04 -2.15 -13.64
CA GLU A 99 5.19 -3.03 -13.94
C GLU A 99 6.54 -2.38 -13.65
N SER A 100 6.64 -1.04 -13.73
CA SER A 100 7.87 -0.32 -13.42
C SER A 100 8.17 -0.43 -11.92
N ASN A 101 7.14 -0.23 -11.08
CA ASN A 101 7.24 -0.43 -9.64
C ASN A 101 7.62 -1.88 -9.31
N LEU A 102 6.96 -2.86 -9.95
CA LEU A 102 7.25 -4.28 -9.73
C LEU A 102 8.71 -4.62 -10.07
N ARG A 103 9.22 -4.14 -11.21
CA ARG A 103 10.60 -4.35 -11.64
C ARG A 103 11.60 -3.75 -10.64
N ASP A 104 11.35 -2.54 -10.16
CA ASP A 104 12.20 -1.88 -9.18
C ASP A 104 12.19 -2.58 -7.81
N LEU A 105 11.02 -3.03 -7.37
CA LEU A 105 10.87 -3.77 -6.13
C LEU A 105 11.59 -5.11 -6.19
N ASN A 106 11.48 -5.85 -7.29
CA ASN A 106 12.23 -7.09 -7.50
C ASN A 106 13.74 -6.87 -7.56
N ARG A 107 14.19 -5.77 -8.19
CA ARG A 107 15.61 -5.40 -8.18
C ARG A 107 16.12 -5.09 -6.77
N LYS A 108 15.32 -4.40 -5.95
CA LYS A 108 15.66 -4.07 -4.56
C LYS A 108 15.57 -5.29 -3.64
N SER A 109 14.61 -6.20 -3.85
CA SER A 109 14.47 -7.43 -3.06
C SER A 109 15.66 -8.38 -3.24
N ASN A 110 16.23 -8.45 -4.45
CA ASN A 110 17.46 -9.21 -4.70
C ASN A 110 18.69 -8.70 -3.93
N GLN A 111 18.62 -7.51 -3.31
CA GLN A 111 19.69 -6.93 -2.50
C GLN A 111 19.50 -7.16 -0.99
N VAL A 112 18.41 -7.82 -0.58
CA VAL A 112 18.17 -8.21 0.81
C VAL A 112 18.46 -9.69 1.00
N LYS A 113 19.00 -10.05 2.17
CA LYS A 113 19.33 -11.46 2.48
C LYS A 113 18.08 -12.33 2.62
N THR A 114 17.01 -11.75 3.15
CA THR A 114 15.74 -12.42 3.40
C THR A 114 14.64 -11.53 2.83
N CYS A 115 13.83 -12.07 1.93
CA CYS A 115 12.61 -11.40 1.46
C CYS A 115 11.43 -12.26 1.90
N LYS A 116 10.72 -11.80 2.92
CA LYS A 116 9.48 -12.44 3.40
C LYS A 116 8.30 -12.03 2.53
N ALA A 117 8.29 -10.76 2.12
CA ALA A 117 7.17 -10.15 1.42
C ALA A 117 6.90 -10.83 0.07
N LYS A 118 5.61 -11.10 -0.18
CA LYS A 118 5.10 -11.42 -1.51
C LYS A 118 4.91 -10.12 -2.29
N ILE A 119 5.66 -9.95 -3.38
CA ILE A 119 5.67 -8.73 -4.20
C ILE A 119 4.77 -8.96 -5.42
N GLU A 120 3.67 -8.21 -5.53
CA GLU A 120 2.66 -8.39 -6.58
C GLU A 120 2.09 -7.06 -7.07
N LEU A 121 1.42 -7.10 -8.22
CA LEU A 121 0.61 -5.98 -8.71
C LEU A 121 -0.72 -5.97 -7.96
N LEU A 122 -1.14 -4.81 -7.45
CA LEU A 122 -2.45 -4.65 -6.82
C LEU A 122 -3.58 -5.01 -7.79
N GLY A 123 -3.47 -4.62 -9.06
CA GLY A 123 -4.46 -4.94 -10.09
C GLY A 123 -4.56 -6.44 -10.41
N SER A 124 -3.63 -7.29 -9.96
CA SER A 124 -3.80 -8.76 -10.08
C SER A 124 -4.97 -9.30 -9.25
N TYR A 125 -5.45 -8.51 -8.29
CA TYR A 125 -6.60 -8.82 -7.45
C TYR A 125 -7.91 -8.22 -7.99
N ASP A 126 -7.87 -7.47 -9.10
CA ASP A 126 -9.07 -6.87 -9.67
C ASP A 126 -9.94 -7.91 -10.40
N PRO A 127 -11.18 -8.16 -9.96
CA PRO A 127 -12.10 -9.06 -10.67
C PRO A 127 -12.44 -8.58 -12.09
N GLN A 128 -12.27 -7.29 -12.40
CA GLN A 128 -12.46 -6.72 -13.73
C GLN A 128 -11.21 -6.82 -14.62
N LYS A 129 -10.11 -7.38 -14.10
CA LYS A 129 -8.86 -7.66 -14.81
C LYS A 129 -8.11 -6.41 -15.31
N GLN A 130 -8.31 -5.26 -14.65
CA GLN A 130 -7.45 -4.09 -14.83
C GLN A 130 -6.16 -4.28 -14.03
N LEU A 131 -5.16 -4.87 -14.70
CA LEU A 131 -3.91 -5.27 -14.06
C LEU A 131 -3.06 -4.08 -13.58
N ILE A 132 -3.11 -2.96 -14.31
CA ILE A 132 -2.27 -1.78 -14.08
C ILE A 132 -3.12 -0.64 -13.53
N ILE A 133 -2.63 -0.05 -12.43
CA ILE A 133 -3.17 1.19 -11.87
C ILE A 133 -2.30 2.33 -12.39
N GLU A 134 -2.75 2.91 -13.51
CA GLU A 134 -2.06 3.97 -14.24
C GLU A 134 -1.73 5.18 -13.37
N ASP A 135 -0.59 5.83 -13.66
CA ASP A 135 -0.16 7.00 -12.90
C ASP A 135 -1.03 8.23 -13.23
N PRO A 136 -1.80 8.77 -12.26
CA PRO A 136 -2.67 9.91 -12.51
C PRO A 136 -1.91 11.24 -12.53
N TYR A 137 -0.58 11.26 -12.30
CA TYR A 137 0.16 12.51 -12.10
C TYR A 137 0.00 13.51 -13.26
N TYR A 138 0.00 13.02 -14.50
CA TYR A 138 -0.24 13.81 -15.72
C TYR A 138 -1.69 13.77 -16.22
N GLY A 139 -2.59 13.15 -15.44
CA GLY A 139 -4.02 13.13 -15.73
C GLY A 139 -4.72 14.41 -15.28
N ASN A 140 -6.01 14.50 -15.64
CA ASN A 140 -6.90 15.57 -15.20
C ASN A 140 -7.55 15.22 -13.84
N ASP A 141 -8.15 16.24 -13.19
CA ASP A 141 -8.82 16.17 -11.87
C ASP A 141 -10.04 15.23 -11.79
#